data_AF-A0A959XDD0-F1
#
_entry.id   AF-A0A959XDD0-F1
#
_cell.length_a   1.000
_cell.length_b   1.000
_cell.length_c   1.000
_cell.angle_alpha   90.00
_cell.angle_beta   90.00
_cell.angle_gamma   90.00
#
_symmetry.space_group_name_H-M   'P 1'
#
loop_
_entity.id
_entity.type
_entity.pdbx_description
1 polymer ?
#
loop_
_entity_poly.entity_id
_entity_poly.type
_entity_poly.pdbx_seq_one_letter_code
_entity_poly.pdbx_strand_id
1 'polypeptide(L)' 'RGSDAAIRLNDDYASTRHARVGQSGSQWFIEDLGSTNGTYVNNHRITQPTTITLGTQIRIGKTFLELRK' A
#
# COMPACT_ATOMS: atom_id res chain seq x y z
N ARG A 1 -3.40 -1.41 11.33
CA ARG A 1 -3.89 -1.38 12.74
C ARG A 1 -5.40 -1.23 12.89
N GLY A 2 -6.16 -0.70 11.90
CA GLY A 2 -7.62 -0.59 12.01
C GLY A 2 -8.35 -1.94 11.89
N SER A 3 -9.48 -2.06 12.58
CA SER A 3 -10.39 -3.22 12.48
C SER A 3 -10.93 -3.42 11.06
N ASP A 4 -11.05 -2.33 10.30
CA ASP A 4 -11.56 -2.23 8.93
C ASP A 4 -10.49 -2.45 7.83
N ALA A 5 -9.22 -2.61 8.22
CA ALA A 5 -8.15 -2.83 7.25
C ALA A 5 -8.15 -4.28 6.76
N ALA A 6 -8.27 -4.48 5.44
CA ALA A 6 -8.17 -5.79 4.81
C ALA A 6 -6.82 -6.49 5.09
N ILE A 7 -5.76 -5.71 5.27
CA ILE A 7 -4.42 -6.20 5.66
C ILE A 7 -4.03 -5.51 6.98
N ARG A 8 -3.94 -6.31 8.04
CA ARG A 8 -3.52 -5.83 9.36
C ARG A 8 -2.00 -5.92 9.50
N LEU A 9 -1.33 -4.81 9.23
CA LEU A 9 0.09 -4.67 9.54
C LEU A 9 0.26 -4.37 11.03
N ASN A 10 1.10 -5.17 11.70
CA ASN A 10 1.53 -4.93 13.08
C ASN A 10 2.81 -4.08 13.07
N ASP A 11 2.72 -2.90 12.46
CA ASP A 11 3.82 -1.96 12.29
C ASP A 11 3.41 -0.63 12.91
N ASP A 12 4.18 -0.13 13.88
CA ASP A 12 3.91 1.15 14.55
C ASP A 12 4.03 2.34 13.58
N TYR A 13 4.74 2.15 12.46
CA TYR A 13 4.89 3.12 11.39
C TYR A 13 3.76 3.03 10.35
N ALA A 14 2.85 2.05 10.49
CA ALA A 14 1.68 1.94 9.63
C ALA A 14 0.44 2.58 10.26
N SER A 15 -0.01 3.71 9.69
CA SER A 15 -1.29 4.35 10.02
C SER A 15 -2.49 3.37 9.96
N THR A 16 -3.53 3.65 10.75
CA THR A 16 -4.76 2.83 10.86
C THR A 16 -5.40 2.54 9.51
N ARG A 17 -5.45 3.56 8.65
CA ARG A 17 -5.73 3.50 7.20
C ARG A 17 -4.51 4.11 6.50
N HIS A 18 -3.59 3.28 6.02
CA HIS A 18 -2.33 3.76 5.46
C HIS A 18 -2.40 3.90 3.94
N ALA A 19 -2.76 2.80 3.27
CA ALA A 19 -2.89 2.73 1.83
C ALA A 19 -4.12 1.91 1.48
N ARG A 20 -4.68 2.19 0.32
CA ARG A 20 -5.75 1.42 -0.31
C ARG A 20 -5.21 0.74 -1.55
N VAL A 21 -5.34 -0.57 -1.62
CA VAL A 21 -5.13 -1.33 -2.85
C VAL A 21 -6.49 -1.61 -3.44
N GLY A 22 -6.66 -1.31 -4.72
CA GLY A 22 -7.88 -1.57 -5.47
C GLY A 22 -7.55 -2.19 -6.82
N GLN A 23 -8.58 -2.72 -7.47
CA GLN A 23 -8.50 -3.23 -8.83
C GLN A 23 -9.49 -2.45 -9.70
N SER A 24 -9.00 -1.89 -10.81
CA SER A 24 -9.82 -1.24 -11.83
C SER A 24 -9.74 -2.08 -13.10
N GLY A 25 -10.81 -2.82 -13.38
CA GLY A 25 -10.83 -3.82 -14.46
C GLY A 25 -9.75 -4.88 -14.24
N SER A 26 -8.79 -4.97 -15.16
CA SER A 26 -7.67 -5.92 -15.11
C SER A 26 -6.41 -5.37 -14.41
N GLN A 27 -6.42 -4.09 -14.01
CA GLN A 27 -5.25 -3.42 -13.45
C GLN A 27 -5.39 -3.21 -11.95
N TRP A 28 -4.32 -3.47 -11.22
CA TRP A 28 -4.23 -3.16 -9.80
C TRP A 28 -3.69 -1.76 -9.61
N PHE A 29 -4.16 -1.06 -8.59
CA PHE A 29 -3.65 0.25 -8.22
C PHE A 29 -3.52 0.35 -6.70
N ILE A 30 -2.62 1.21 -6.26
CA ILE A 30 -2.44 1.56 -4.86
C ILE A 30 -2.48 3.07 -4.68
N GLU A 31 -3.14 3.50 -3.62
CA GLU A 31 -3.30 4.90 -3.24
C GLU A 31 -2.90 5.08 -1.78
N ASP A 32 -2.11 6.11 -1.49
CA ASP A 32 -1.79 6.51 -0.13
C ASP A 32 -2.95 7.32 0.47
N LEU A 33 -3.42 6.94 1.67
CA LEU A 33 -4.57 7.58 2.33
C LEU A 33 -4.13 8.69 3.31
N GLY A 34 -3.06 9.41 2.98
CA GLY A 34 -2.48 10.43 3.85
C GLY A 34 -1.72 9.80 5.02
N SER A 35 -0.96 8.74 4.74
CA SER A 35 -0.19 8.08 5.77
C SER A 35 0.95 8.95 6.28
N THR A 36 1.33 8.77 7.55
CA THR A 36 2.39 9.58 8.18
C THR A 36 3.75 9.34 7.53
N ASN A 37 4.06 8.09 7.18
CA ASN A 37 5.36 7.72 6.61
C ASN A 37 5.36 7.63 5.08
N GLY A 38 4.19 7.72 4.44
CA GLY A 38 4.03 7.53 3.02
C GLY A 38 4.05 6.07 2.58
N THR A 39 3.42 5.84 1.43
CA THR A 39 3.49 4.59 0.68
C THR A 39 4.58 4.67 -0.38
N TYR A 40 5.34 3.59 -0.57
CA TYR A 40 6.37 3.49 -1.59
C TYR A 40 6.08 2.31 -2.50
N VAL A 41 6.30 2.48 -3.80
CA VAL A 41 6.15 1.45 -4.84
C VAL A 41 7.48 1.36 -5.57
N ASN A 42 8.11 0.18 -5.63
CA ASN A 42 9.44 -0.03 -6.21
C ASN A 42 10.47 1.01 -5.70
N ASN A 43 10.51 1.26 -4.39
CA ASN A 43 11.32 2.29 -3.73
C ASN A 43 10.98 3.76 -4.03
N HIS A 44 9.98 4.05 -4.86
CA HIS A 44 9.52 5.41 -5.12
C HIS A 44 8.30 5.77 -4.26
N ARG A 45 8.37 6.89 -3.53
CA ARG A 45 7.22 7.39 -2.77
C ARG A 45 6.12 7.83 -3.73
N ILE A 46 4.92 7.29 -3.54
CA ILE A 46 3.75 7.70 -4.32
C ILE A 46 3.01 8.82 -3.59
N THR A 47 2.48 9.77 -4.36
CA THR A 47 1.63 10.86 -3.86
C THR A 47 0.26 10.86 -4.52
N GLN A 48 0.07 10.01 -5.53
CA GLN A 48 -1.17 9.84 -6.28
C GLN A 48 -1.43 8.33 -6.49
N PRO A 49 -2.68 7.93 -6.77
CA PRO A 49 -3.01 6.57 -7.15
C PRO A 49 -2.08 6.06 -8.26
N THR A 50 -1.34 5.00 -7.98
CA THR A 50 -0.32 4.45 -8.88
C THR A 50 -0.68 3.03 -9.26
N THR A 51 -0.69 2.74 -10.56
CA THR A 51 -0.92 1.39 -11.07
C THR A 51 0.24 0.48 -10.70
N ILE A 52 -0.09 -0.71 -10.21
CA ILE A 52 0.87 -1.75 -9.82
C ILE A 52 0.58 -3.04 -10.58
N THR A 53 1.62 -3.83 -10.79
CA THR A 53 1.53 -5.16 -11.41
C THR A 53 1.87 -6.24 -10.40
N LEU A 54 1.56 -7.50 -10.74
CA LEU A 54 2.02 -8.65 -9.96
C LEU A 54 3.55 -8.64 -9.86
N GLY A 55 4.08 -8.95 -8.67
CA GLY A 55 5.51 -8.87 -8.34
C GLY A 55 5.98 -7.47 -7.95
N THR A 56 5.10 -6.46 -7.94
CA THR A 56 5.47 -5.11 -7.49
C THR A 56 5.68 -5.09 -5.99
N GLN A 57 6.84 -4.58 -5.56
CA GLN A 57 7.15 -4.40 -4.15
C GLN A 57 6.62 -3.06 -3.65
N ILE A 58 5.84 -3.11 -2.59
CA ILE A 58 5.18 -1.98 -1.96
C ILE A 58 5.72 -1.88 -0.53
N ARG A 59 6.21 -0.71 -0.13
CA ARG A 59 6.59 -0.45 1.25
C ARG A 59 5.57 0.43 1.94
N ILE A 60 5.10 -0.03 3.08
CA ILE A 60 4.18 0.66 3.97
C ILE A 60 4.86 0.75 5.34
N GLY A 61 5.25 1.96 5.75
CA GLY A 61 6.08 2.13 6.95
C GLY A 61 7.41 1.38 6.84
N LYS A 62 7.62 0.38 7.69
CA LYS A 62 8.77 -0.55 7.67
C LYS A 62 8.44 -1.90 7.06
N THR A 63 7.19 -2.13 6.68
CA THR A 63 6.74 -3.40 6.12
C THR A 63 6.81 -3.39 4.59
N PHE A 64 7.29 -4.49 4.01
CA PHE A 64 7.24 -4.73 2.57
C PHE A 64 6.10 -5.70 2.26
N LEU A 65 5.33 -5.35 1.24
CA LEU A 65 4.23 -6.10 0.68
C LEU A 65 4.56 -6.38 -0.78
N GLU A 66 4.17 -7.54 -1.27
CA GLU A 66 4.32 -7.89 -2.69
C GLU A 66 2.97 -8.43 -3.18
N LEU A 67 2.52 -7.92 -4.32
CA LEU A 67 1.29 -8.42 -4.93
C LEU A 67 1.59 -9.73 -5.67
N ARG A 68 1.08 -10.85 -5.17
CA ARG A 68 1.22 -12.17 -5.80
C ARG A 68 -0.16 -12.70 -6.24
N LYS A 69 -0.18 -13.49 -7.32
CA LYS A 69 -1.37 -14.17 -7.83
C LYS A 69 -1.54 -15.52 -7.15
#